data_AF-A0A345QRH4-F1
#
_entry.id   AF-A0A345QRH4-F1
#
_cell.length_a   1.000
_cell.length_b   1.000
_cell.length_c   1.000
_cell.angle_alpha   90.00
_cell.angle_beta   90.00
_cell.angle_gamma   90.00
#
_symmetry.space_group_name_H-M   'P 1'
#
loop_
_entity.id
_entity.type
_entity.pdbx_description
1 polymer ?
#
loop_
_entity_poly.entity_id
_entity_poly.type
_entity_poly.pdbx_seq_one_letter_code
_entity_poly.pdbx_strand_id
1 'polypeptide(L)' 'MKTLATVDLSACSANSFEILGTCQKAAREAGASEADIRNFMTKAMEGNQEHLLSVVVQNFELEWPD' A
#
# COMPACT_ATOMS: atom_id res chain seq x y z
N MET A 1 13.04 2.03 9.33
CA MET A 1 12.67 2.14 7.90
C MET A 1 11.56 3.16 7.80
N LYS A 2 11.57 4.04 6.80
CA LYS A 2 10.52 5.05 6.62
C LYS A 2 9.38 4.41 5.84
N THR A 3 8.18 4.37 6.40
CA THR A 3 6.96 3.95 5.71
C THR A 3 6.55 5.01 4.68
N LEU A 4 5.88 4.59 3.61
CA LEU A 4 5.41 5.47 2.54
C LEU A 4 4.22 6.33 2.99
N ALA A 5 3.32 5.74 3.77
CA ALA A 5 2.20 6.40 4.44
C ALA A 5 1.58 5.47 5.49
N THR A 6 0.64 6.01 6.25
CA THR A 6 -0.35 5.25 7.01
C THR A 6 -1.55 4.98 6.13
N VAL A 7 -2.06 3.75 6.13
CA VAL A 7 -3.22 3.34 5.33
C VAL A 7 -4.20 2.52 6.17
N ASP A 8 -5.48 2.85 6.03
CA ASP A 8 -6.58 2.05 6.54
C ASP A 8 -7.08 1.14 5.40
N LEU A 9 -6.91 -0.17 5.59
CA LEU A 9 -7.39 -1.20 4.67
C LEU A 9 -8.68 -1.87 5.14
N SER A 10 -9.25 -1.46 6.28
CA SER A 10 -10.48 -2.03 6.83
C SER A 10 -11.68 -1.86 5.90
N ALA A 11 -11.68 -0.77 5.13
CA ALA A 11 -12.71 -0.44 4.15
C ALA A 11 -12.42 -1.02 2.75
N CYS A 12 -11.24 -1.58 2.49
CA CYS A 12 -10.97 -2.23 1.21
C CYS A 12 -11.71 -3.57 1.17
N SER A 13 -12.55 -3.77 0.15
CA SER A 13 -12.95 -5.13 -0.21
C SER A 13 -11.67 -5.89 -0.56
N ALA A 14 -11.64 -7.21 -0.43
CA ALA A 14 -10.47 -8.06 -0.71
C ALA A 14 -10.00 -8.02 -2.19
N ASN A 15 -10.28 -6.95 -2.93
CA ASN A 15 -9.84 -6.68 -4.28
C ASN A 15 -8.45 -6.03 -4.27
N SER A 16 -7.48 -6.73 -4.88
CA SER A 16 -6.11 -6.27 -5.03
C SER A 16 -5.99 -4.88 -5.67
N PHE A 17 -6.87 -4.52 -6.61
CA PHE A 17 -6.83 -3.21 -7.26
C PHE A 17 -7.26 -2.07 -6.34
N GLU A 18 -8.23 -2.31 -5.45
CA GLU A 18 -8.66 -1.32 -4.46
C GLU A 18 -7.56 -1.06 -3.43
N ILE A 19 -6.91 -2.13 -2.96
CA ILE A 19 -5.77 -2.04 -2.04
C ILE A 19 -4.64 -1.24 -2.67
N LEU A 20 -4.26 -1.56 -3.92
CA LEU A 20 -3.22 -0.84 -4.67
C LEU A 20 -3.56 0.65 -4.84
N GLY A 21 -4.79 0.96 -5.24
CA GLY A 21 -5.24 2.35 -5.43
C GLY A 21 -5.22 3.14 -4.13
N THR A 22 -5.65 2.53 -3.03
CA THR A 22 -5.67 3.15 -1.70
C THR A 22 -4.26 3.43 -1.20
N CYS A 23 -3.36 2.45 -1.31
CA CYS A 23 -1.94 2.61 -0.95
C CYS A 23 -1.25 3.70 -1.80
N GLN A 24 -1.48 3.70 -3.11
CA GLN A 24 -0.93 4.72 -4.01
C GLN A 24 -1.41 6.12 -3.64
N LYS A 25 -2.71 6.27 -3.36
CA LYS A 25 -3.30 7.55 -2.96
C LYS A 25 -2.71 8.04 -1.64
N ALA A 26 -2.67 7.18 -0.61
CA ALA A 26 -2.11 7.52 0.69
C ALA A 26 -0.62 7.92 0.59
N ALA A 27 0.19 7.18 -0.18
CA ALA A 27 1.59 7.51 -0.41
C ALA A 27 1.77 8.88 -1.07
N ARG A 28 0.94 9.22 -2.07
CA ARG A 28 0.96 10.54 -2.71
C ARG A 28 0.59 11.66 -1.74
N GLU A 29 -0.46 11.45 -0.94
CA GLU A 29 -0.93 12.43 0.05
C GLU A 29 0.09 12.64 1.16
N ALA A 30 0.84 11.60 1.55
CA ALA A 30 1.96 11.68 2.49
C ALA A 30 3.24 12.30 1.91
N GLY A 31 3.26 12.65 0.62
CA GLY A 31 4.41 13.25 -0.05
C GLY A 31 5.53 12.26 -0.37
N ALA A 32 5.23 10.96 -0.49
CA ALA A 32 6.19 9.99 -0.98
C ALA A 32 6.63 10.32 -2.41
N SER A 33 7.87 9.98 -2.75
CA SER A 33 8.37 10.23 -4.10
C SER A 33 7.67 9.32 -5.12
N GLU A 34 7.45 9.81 -6.34
CA GLU A 34 6.93 8.98 -7.43
C GLU A 34 7.83 7.76 -7.73
N ALA A 35 9.12 7.82 -7.41
CA ALA A 35 10.04 6.70 -7.52
C ALA A 35 9.72 5.61 -6.49
N ASP A 36 9.47 5.98 -5.24
CA ASP A 36 9.11 5.05 -4.16
C ASP A 36 7.74 4.43 -4.41
N ILE A 37 6.77 5.23 -4.84
CA ILE A 37 5.43 4.76 -5.24
C ILE A 37 5.55 3.76 -6.37
N ARG A 38 6.34 4.06 -7.41
CA ARG A 38 6.53 3.14 -8.55
C ARG A 38 7.18 1.83 -8.12
N ASN A 39 8.21 1.90 -7.27
CA ASN A 39 8.88 0.72 -6.73
C ASN A 39 7.91 -0.17 -5.93
N PHE A 40 7.07 0.44 -5.09
CA PHE A 40 5.98 -0.27 -4.40
C PHE A 40 5.03 -0.94 -5.39
N MET A 41 4.50 -0.20 -6.37
CA MET A 41 3.55 -0.75 -7.34
C MET A 41 4.14 -1.91 -8.15
N THR A 42 5.40 -1.81 -8.58
CA THR A 42 6.09 -2.89 -9.28
C THR A 42 6.16 -4.14 -8.41
N LYS A 43 6.66 -4.04 -7.18
CA LYS A 43 6.76 -5.18 -6.26
C LYS A 43 5.40 -5.79 -5.93
N ALA A 44 4.39 -4.95 -5.73
CA ALA A 44 3.06 -5.37 -5.35
C ALA A 44 2.33 -6.15 -6.45
N MET A 45 2.70 -5.93 -7.73
CA MET A 45 2.13 -6.62 -8.90
C MET A 45 2.83 -7.94 -9.26
N GLU A 46 3.96 -8.29 -8.61
CA GLU A 46 4.74 -9.50 -8.95
C GLU A 46 4.13 -10.82 -8.46
N GLY A 47 3.08 -10.77 -7.63
CA GLY A 47 2.55 -11.94 -6.97
C GLY A 47 1.02 -11.96 -6.83
N ASN A 48 0.54 -12.87 -5.99
CA ASN A 48 -0.87 -13.02 -5.67
C ASN A 48 -1.29 -12.03 -4.57
N GLN A 49 -2.53 -12.15 -4.10
CA GLN A 49 -3.07 -11.26 -3.07
C GLN A 49 -2.32 -11.32 -1.74
N GLU A 50 -1.82 -12.49 -1.33
CA GLU A 50 -1.00 -12.63 -0.11
C GLU A 50 0.33 -11.88 -0.26
N HIS A 51 0.95 -11.98 -1.44
CA HIS A 51 2.15 -11.21 -1.77
C HIS A 51 1.90 -9.71 -1.72
N LEU A 52 0.78 -9.25 -2.30
CA LEU A 52 0.36 -7.85 -2.22
C LEU A 52 0.27 -7.38 -0.76
N LEU A 53 -0.45 -8.12 0.10
CA LEU A 53 -0.59 -7.76 1.51
C LEU A 53 0.76 -7.72 2.24
N SER A 54 1.65 -8.68 1.96
CA SER A 54 3.01 -8.69 2.49
C SER A 54 3.81 -7.45 2.08
N VAL A 55 3.74 -7.07 0.80
CA VAL A 55 4.40 -5.86 0.29
C VAL A 55 3.79 -4.60 0.93
N VAL A 56 2.48 -4.55 1.14
CA VAL A 56 1.83 -3.41 1.80
C VAL A 56 2.32 -3.27 3.24
N VAL A 57 2.28 -4.33 4.05
CA VAL A 57 2.75 -4.31 5.45
C VAL A 57 4.23 -3.90 5.57
N GLN A 58 5.05 -4.22 4.57
CA GLN A 58 6.46 -3.83 4.56
C GLN A 58 6.71 -2.36 4.20
N ASN A 59 5.79 -1.73 3.48
CA ASN A 59 5.96 -0.37 2.95
C ASN A 59 5.05 0.67 3.63
N PHE A 60 3.97 0.24 4.29
CA PHE A 60 2.96 1.11 4.89
C PHE A 60 2.74 0.77 6.35
N GLU A 61 2.36 1.79 7.12
CA GLU A 61 1.83 1.59 8.46
C GLU A 61 0.32 1.31 8.34
N LEU A 62 -0.15 0.25 8.98
CA LEU A 62 -1.56 -0.11 8.95
C LEU A 62 -2.27 0.47 10.16
N GLU A 63 -3.27 1.29 9.91
CA GLU A 63 -4.21 1.75 10.94
C GLU A 63 -5.43 0.84 10.93
N TRP A 64 -5.77 0.31 12.10
CA TRP A 64 -7.00 -0.45 12.32
C TRP A 64 -7.92 0.43 13.16
N PRO A 65 -9.18 0.64 12.77
CA PRO A 65 -10.14 1.30 13.65
C PRO A 65 -10.36 0.43 14.90
N ASP A 66 -10.28 1.05 16.08
CA ASP A 66 -10.61 0.44 17.39
C ASP A 66 -12.03 -0.14 17.47
#